data_AF-A0A946TM99-F1
#
_entry.id   AF-A0A946TM99-F1
#
_cell.length_a   1.000
_cell.length_b   1.000
_cell.length_c   1.000
_cell.angle_alpha   90.00
_cell.angle_beta   90.00
_cell.angle_gamma   90.00
#
_symmetry.space_group_name_H-M   'P 1'
#
loop_
_entity.id
_entity.type
_entity.pdbx_description
1 polymer ?
#
loop_
_entity_poly.entity_id
_entity_poly.type
_entity_poly.pdbx_seq_one_letter_code
_entity_poly.pdbx_strand_id
1 'polypeptide(L)'
;MVRSKVIQTGVDALVELVKSEGTISAKQASVRLGVSLPTINEWSSFLEEEGVIAVKYRFTVPYLSGKDVSDSEKKEIDVRLREERSIFRRKAESTLNYFRVLEEEIESLRKLLDSIGGKFQSRLKKVKDDIDKLKHLEEKKDKMDKVIEDNAQNYIQKLDLISSRLAKKRSAVEGFYKHIAKETDISKKFLDMDHEELEMIKNNERFLNERLAKIKSLITAESAKIAKTKDKAILEEKLRLQQLESTYLKL
;
A
#
# COMPACT_ATOMS: atom_id res chain seq x y z
N MET A 1 -67.16 0.42 -23.70
CA MET A 1 -67.74 1.48 -24.56
C MET A 1 -68.91 2.12 -23.81
N VAL A 2 -68.69 3.28 -23.20
CA VAL A 2 -69.76 4.04 -22.55
C VAL A 2 -70.47 4.83 -23.65
N ARG A 3 -71.71 4.46 -23.99
CA ARG A 3 -72.56 5.31 -24.83
C ARG A 3 -72.94 6.50 -23.95
N SER A 4 -72.40 7.68 -24.24
CA SER A 4 -72.88 8.93 -23.65
C SER A 4 -74.37 9.05 -24.01
N LYS A 5 -75.23 9.03 -22.99
CA LYS A 5 -76.64 9.41 -23.15
C LYS A 5 -76.63 10.91 -23.46
N VAL A 6 -76.68 11.25 -24.75
CA VAL A 6 -76.92 12.62 -25.19
C VAL A 6 -78.29 13.01 -24.61
N ILE A 7 -78.32 14.07 -23.80
CA ILE A 7 -79.56 14.58 -23.24
C ILE A 7 -80.35 15.14 -24.43
N GLN A 8 -81.38 14.43 -24.86
CA GLN A 8 -82.21 14.83 -25.99
C GLN A 8 -83.18 15.92 -25.53
N THR A 9 -83.09 17.09 -26.15
CA THR A 9 -83.99 18.21 -25.88
C THR A 9 -85.26 18.12 -26.74
N GLY A 10 -86.29 18.89 -26.41
CA GLY A 10 -87.51 18.98 -27.23
C GLY A 10 -87.24 19.48 -28.66
N VAL A 11 -86.18 20.29 -28.84
CA VAL A 11 -85.72 20.78 -30.14
C VAL A 11 -85.10 19.65 -30.96
N ASP A 12 -84.30 18.77 -30.34
CA ASP A 12 -83.72 17.60 -31.02
C ASP A 12 -84.80 16.64 -31.52
N ALA A 13 -85.87 16.46 -30.73
CA ALA A 13 -87.02 15.64 -31.13
C ALA A 13 -87.75 16.24 -32.35
N LEU A 14 -87.81 17.57 -32.49
CA LEU A 14 -88.35 18.23 -33.68
C LEU A 14 -87.47 17.99 -34.92
N VAL A 15 -86.15 18.07 -34.78
CA VAL A 15 -85.21 17.80 -35.88
C VAL A 15 -85.30 16.35 -36.35
N GLU A 16 -85.38 15.39 -35.43
CA GLU A 16 -85.57 13.97 -35.76
C GLU A 16 -86.92 13.73 -36.46
N LEU A 17 -87.98 14.38 -36.00
CA LEU A 17 -89.31 14.29 -36.61
C LEU A 17 -89.28 14.76 -38.08
N VAL A 18 -88.70 15.94 -38.33
CA VAL A 18 -88.55 16.50 -39.69
C VAL A 18 -87.68 15.59 -40.58
N LYS A 19 -86.61 15.01 -40.05
CA LYS A 19 -85.76 14.06 -40.80
C LYS A 19 -86.50 12.75 -41.14
N SER A 20 -87.33 12.25 -40.23
CA SER A 20 -88.06 10.98 -40.43
C SER A 20 -89.24 11.11 -41.40
N GLU A 21 -89.96 12.23 -41.36
CA GLU A 21 -91.15 12.46 -42.20
C GLU A 21 -90.82 13.20 -43.50
N GLY A 22 -89.63 13.81 -43.61
CA GLY A 22 -89.17 14.58 -44.76
C GLY A 22 -89.84 15.95 -44.89
N THR A 23 -91.16 16.03 -44.74
CA THR A 23 -91.91 17.31 -44.68
C THR A 23 -93.13 17.18 -43.78
N ILE A 24 -93.23 18.03 -42.75
CA ILE A 24 -94.32 18.01 -41.77
C ILE A 24 -94.84 19.43 -41.51
N SER A 25 -96.16 19.62 -41.32
CA SER A 25 -96.67 20.94 -40.91
C SER A 25 -96.38 21.22 -39.43
N ALA A 26 -96.17 22.49 -39.06
CA ALA A 26 -95.94 22.87 -37.66
C ALA A 26 -97.09 22.42 -36.73
N LYS A 27 -98.32 22.41 -37.26
CA LYS A 27 -99.50 21.90 -36.54
C LYS A 27 -99.41 20.40 -36.27
N GLN A 28 -98.96 19.60 -37.24
CA GLN A 28 -98.75 18.16 -37.06
C GLN A 28 -97.59 17.88 -36.11
N ALA A 29 -96.50 18.64 -36.21
CA ALA A 29 -95.36 18.54 -35.30
C ALA A 29 -95.76 18.85 -33.85
N SER A 30 -96.58 19.88 -33.63
CA SER A 30 -97.15 20.23 -32.32
C SER A 30 -97.93 19.08 -31.69
N VAL A 31 -98.79 18.41 -32.48
CA VAL A 31 -99.57 17.26 -32.00
C VAL A 31 -98.68 16.06 -31.69
N ARG A 32 -97.69 15.78 -32.53
CA ARG A 32 -96.81 14.59 -32.35
C ARG A 32 -95.84 14.74 -31.19
N LEU A 33 -95.35 15.95 -30.94
CA LEU A 33 -94.38 16.21 -29.88
C LEU A 33 -95.04 16.59 -28.55
N GLY A 34 -96.37 16.83 -28.54
CA GLY A 34 -97.09 17.28 -27.35
C GLY A 34 -96.70 18.69 -26.90
N VAL A 35 -96.18 19.51 -27.82
CA VAL A 35 -95.65 20.85 -27.56
C VAL A 35 -96.57 21.89 -28.21
N SER A 36 -96.71 23.06 -27.59
CA SER A 36 -97.60 24.11 -28.10
C SER A 36 -97.17 24.59 -29.50
N LEU A 37 -98.14 24.91 -30.37
CA LEU A 37 -97.86 25.40 -31.72
C LEU A 37 -96.97 26.67 -31.74
N PRO A 38 -97.15 27.66 -30.85
CA PRO A 38 -96.23 28.80 -30.75
C PRO A 38 -94.78 28.38 -30.50
N THR A 39 -94.57 27.42 -29.59
CA THR A 39 -93.23 26.90 -29.28
C THR A 39 -92.60 26.16 -30.46
N ILE A 40 -93.39 25.36 -31.19
CA ILE A 40 -92.90 24.72 -32.43
C ILE A 40 -92.52 25.75 -33.48
N ASN A 41 -93.30 26.82 -33.64
CA ASN A 41 -92.98 27.89 -34.59
C ASN A 41 -91.69 28.61 -34.19
N GLU A 42 -91.51 28.93 -32.91
CA GLU A 42 -90.28 29.55 -32.40
C GLU A 42 -89.04 28.65 -32.61
N TRP A 43 -89.15 27.37 -32.26
CA TRP A 43 -88.08 26.39 -32.54
C TRP A 43 -87.81 26.26 -34.03
N SER A 44 -88.84 26.30 -34.86
CA SER A 44 -88.69 26.18 -36.31
C SER A 44 -87.98 27.39 -36.92
N SER A 45 -88.32 28.60 -36.46
CA SER A 45 -87.63 29.84 -36.86
C SER A 45 -86.16 29.82 -36.44
N PHE A 46 -85.87 29.40 -35.21
CA PHE A 46 -84.49 29.27 -34.72
C PHE A 46 -83.68 28.23 -35.54
N LEU A 47 -84.28 27.07 -35.80
CA LEU A 47 -83.62 26.01 -36.59
C LEU A 47 -83.45 26.36 -38.07
N GLU A 48 -84.27 27.26 -38.60
CA GLU A 48 -84.12 27.82 -39.95
C GLU A 48 -82.98 28.83 -40.02
N GLU A 49 -82.86 29.72 -39.03
CA GLU A 49 -81.74 30.67 -38.91
C GLU A 49 -80.39 29.95 -38.80
N GLU A 50 -80.31 28.88 -38.01
CA GLU A 50 -79.13 28.01 -37.90
C GLU A 50 -78.93 27.09 -39.12
N GLY A 51 -79.87 27.11 -40.07
CA GLY A 51 -79.77 26.35 -41.33
C GLY A 51 -79.92 24.83 -41.18
N VAL A 52 -80.56 24.36 -40.10
CA VAL A 52 -80.77 22.93 -39.81
C VAL A 52 -82.01 22.40 -40.56
N ILE A 53 -83.06 23.21 -40.63
CA ILE A 53 -84.30 22.90 -41.36
C ILE A 53 -84.68 24.09 -42.26
N ALA A 54 -85.61 23.88 -43.18
CA ALA A 54 -86.19 24.92 -44.01
C ALA A 54 -87.70 25.02 -43.73
N VAL A 55 -88.23 26.24 -43.58
CA VAL A 55 -89.65 26.49 -43.37
C VAL A 55 -90.28 26.99 -44.67
N LYS A 56 -91.18 26.20 -45.24
CA LYS A 56 -91.93 26.53 -46.47
C LYS A 56 -93.38 26.78 -46.12
N TYR A 57 -93.92 27.92 -46.53
CA TYR A 57 -95.34 28.24 -46.34
C TYR A 57 -96.19 27.70 -47.50
N ARG A 58 -97.22 26.91 -47.17
CA ARG A 58 -98.29 26.57 -48.13
C ARG A 58 -99.55 27.27 -47.66
N PHE A 59 -99.96 28.30 -48.41
CA PHE A 59 -100.94 29.29 -47.96
C PHE A 59 -100.49 29.95 -46.65
N THR A 60 -101.24 29.75 -45.55
CA THR A 60 -100.93 30.30 -44.22
C THR A 60 -100.31 29.27 -43.27
N VAL A 61 -100.06 28.04 -43.74
CA VAL A 61 -99.57 26.94 -42.89
C VAL A 61 -98.07 26.73 -43.11
N PRO A 62 -97.23 26.87 -42.07
CA PRO A 62 -95.81 26.56 -42.15
C PRO A 62 -95.55 25.05 -42.20
N TYR A 63 -94.73 24.62 -43.15
CA TYR A 63 -94.22 23.26 -43.31
C TYR A 63 -92.70 23.24 -43.10
N LEU A 64 -92.23 22.27 -42.33
CA LEU A 64 -90.84 22.07 -41.96
C LEU A 64 -90.28 20.95 -42.84
N SER A 65 -89.14 21.18 -43.50
CA SER A 65 -88.42 20.18 -44.29
C SER A 65 -86.93 20.22 -43.97
N GLY A 66 -86.20 19.11 -44.19
CA GLY A 66 -84.74 19.12 -44.11
C GLY A 66 -84.11 20.07 -45.14
N LYS A 67 -83.00 20.73 -44.80
CA LYS A 67 -82.24 21.54 -45.75
C LYS A 67 -81.46 20.63 -46.71
N ASP A 68 -81.79 20.70 -48.00
CA ASP A 68 -80.99 20.06 -49.04
C ASP A 68 -79.70 20.88 -49.26
N VAL A 69 -78.55 20.33 -48.87
CA VAL A 69 -77.24 20.92 -49.16
C VAL A 69 -77.01 20.84 -50.68
N SER A 70 -76.65 21.97 -51.30
CA SER A 70 -76.45 22.03 -52.76
C SER A 70 -75.25 21.18 -53.18
N ASP A 71 -75.28 20.64 -54.40
CA ASP A 71 -74.17 19.83 -54.92
C ASP A 71 -72.87 20.63 -55.10
N SER A 72 -72.95 21.96 -55.17
CA SER A 72 -71.81 22.88 -55.11
C SER A 72 -71.13 22.88 -53.73
N GLU A 73 -71.90 22.97 -52.65
CA GLU A 73 -71.35 22.97 -51.28
C GLU A 73 -70.77 21.61 -50.91
N LYS A 74 -71.38 20.51 -51.38
CA LYS A 74 -70.82 19.16 -51.19
C LYS A 74 -69.45 19.01 -51.83
N LYS A 75 -69.25 19.55 -53.05
CA LYS A 75 -67.95 19.50 -53.74
C LYS A 75 -66.88 20.29 -53.00
N GLU A 76 -67.23 21.47 -52.48
CA GLU A 76 -66.29 22.32 -51.74
C GLU A 76 -65.86 21.68 -50.42
N ILE A 77 -66.82 21.09 -49.68
CA ILE A 77 -66.54 20.31 -48.46
C ILE A 77 -65.62 19.13 -48.76
N ASP A 78 -65.85 18.42 -49.88
CA ASP A 78 -65.11 17.22 -50.25
C ASP A 78 -63.67 17.53 -50.70
N VAL A 79 -63.44 18.69 -51.33
CA VAL A 79 -62.10 19.21 -51.65
C VAL A 79 -61.35 19.58 -50.36
N ARG A 80 -61.99 20.34 -49.47
CA ARG A 80 -61.40 20.73 -48.17
C ARG A 80 -61.03 19.52 -47.31
N LEU A 81 -61.92 18.52 -47.24
CA LEU A 81 -61.66 17.28 -46.51
C LEU A 81 -60.49 16.47 -47.10
N ARG A 82 -60.31 16.49 -48.43
CA ARG A 82 -59.15 15.85 -49.07
C ARG A 82 -57.85 16.57 -48.74
N GLU A 83 -57.86 17.90 -48.72
CA GLU A 83 -56.70 18.70 -48.34
C GLU A 83 -56.32 18.48 -46.87
N GLU A 84 -57.30 18.52 -45.96
CA GLU A 84 -57.10 18.23 -44.54
C GLU A 84 -56.55 16.83 -44.31
N ARG A 85 -57.10 15.81 -44.99
CA ARG A 85 -56.58 14.43 -44.94
C ARG A 85 -55.15 14.34 -45.45
N SER A 86 -54.81 15.06 -46.52
CA SER A 86 -53.45 15.09 -47.07
C SER A 86 -52.45 15.74 -46.12
N ILE A 87 -52.82 16.86 -45.50
CA ILE A 87 -51.99 17.55 -44.50
C ILE A 87 -51.81 16.65 -43.27
N PHE A 88 -52.90 16.05 -42.79
CA PHE A 88 -52.86 15.12 -41.67
C PHE A 88 -51.95 13.92 -41.95
N ARG A 89 -52.09 13.29 -43.13
CA ARG A 89 -51.25 12.16 -43.53
C ARG A 89 -49.77 12.55 -43.60
N ARG A 90 -49.43 13.71 -44.16
CA ARG A 90 -48.04 14.21 -44.18
C ARG A 90 -47.49 14.45 -42.78
N LYS A 91 -48.29 15.04 -41.87
CA LYS A 91 -47.90 15.21 -40.47
C LYS A 91 -47.70 13.86 -39.77
N ALA A 92 -48.58 12.89 -40.02
CA ALA A 92 -48.46 11.54 -39.48
C ALA A 92 -47.19 10.83 -40.00
N GLU A 93 -46.92 10.88 -41.31
CA GLU A 93 -45.70 10.31 -41.91
C GLU A 93 -44.43 10.98 -41.35
N SER A 94 -44.42 12.31 -41.20
CA SER A 94 -43.29 13.03 -40.60
C SER A 94 -43.06 12.64 -39.14
N THR A 95 -44.14 12.47 -38.38
CA THR A 95 -44.06 12.04 -36.97
C THR A 95 -43.57 10.59 -36.86
N LEU A 96 -44.03 9.71 -37.75
CA LEU A 96 -43.57 8.32 -37.80
C LEU A 96 -42.08 8.22 -38.17
N ASN A 97 -41.61 9.05 -39.10
CA ASN A 97 -40.18 9.11 -39.42
C ASN A 97 -39.37 9.64 -38.22
N TYR A 98 -39.86 10.65 -37.52
CA TYR A 98 -39.21 11.12 -36.29
C TYR A 98 -39.11 10.01 -35.22
N PHE A 99 -40.18 9.23 -35.02
CA PHE A 99 -40.15 8.09 -34.10
C PHE A 99 -39.18 6.99 -34.54
N ARG A 100 -39.04 6.72 -35.84
CA ARG A 100 -38.06 5.76 -36.35
C ARG A 100 -36.62 6.21 -36.05
N VAL A 101 -36.30 7.48 -36.28
CA VAL A 101 -34.97 8.02 -35.97
C VAL A 101 -34.68 7.93 -34.48
N LEU A 102 -35.65 8.28 -33.62
CA LEU A 102 -35.51 8.13 -32.17
C LEU A 102 -35.30 6.67 -31.75
N GLU A 103 -35.99 5.72 -32.37
CA GLU A 103 -35.83 4.30 -32.09
C GLU A 103 -34.40 3.82 -32.44
N GLU A 104 -33.85 4.26 -33.56
CA GLU A 104 -32.47 3.99 -33.95
C GLU A 104 -31.45 4.61 -32.97
N GLU A 105 -31.69 5.85 -32.54
CA GLU A 105 -30.85 6.53 -31.53
C GLU A 105 -30.89 5.80 -30.19
N ILE A 106 -32.07 5.38 -29.71
CA ILE A 106 -32.24 4.61 -28.48
C ILE A 106 -31.51 3.27 -28.57
N GLU A 107 -31.62 2.56 -29.70
CA GLU A 107 -30.93 1.29 -29.89
C GLU A 107 -29.40 1.48 -29.92
N SER A 108 -28.92 2.59 -30.50
CA SER A 108 -27.49 2.94 -30.46
C SER A 108 -27.00 3.22 -29.03
N LEU A 109 -27.79 3.95 -28.23
CA LEU A 109 -27.50 4.24 -26.83
C LEU A 109 -27.48 2.98 -25.99
N ARG A 110 -28.42 2.06 -26.22
CA ARG A 110 -28.46 0.74 -25.55
C ARG A 110 -27.19 -0.05 -25.82
N LYS A 111 -26.75 -0.13 -27.09
CA LYS A 111 -25.50 -0.81 -27.47
C LYS A 111 -24.28 -0.18 -26.81
N LEU A 112 -24.22 1.15 -26.74
CA LEU A 112 -23.14 1.85 -26.03
C LEU A 112 -23.15 1.50 -24.54
N LEU A 113 -24.31 1.53 -23.89
CA LEU A 113 -24.47 1.18 -22.48
C LEU A 113 -24.02 -0.26 -22.19
N ASP A 114 -24.42 -1.21 -23.03
CA ASP A 114 -24.01 -2.62 -22.90
C ASP A 114 -22.49 -2.77 -23.06
N SER A 115 -21.89 -2.05 -24.02
CA SER A 115 -20.44 -2.07 -24.23
C SER A 115 -19.66 -1.48 -23.05
N ILE A 116 -20.20 -0.43 -22.42
CA ILE A 116 -19.62 0.18 -21.22
C ILE A 116 -19.75 -0.79 -20.04
N GLY A 117 -20.93 -1.39 -19.86
CA GLY A 117 -21.17 -2.40 -18.83
C GLY A 117 -20.20 -3.56 -18.91
N GLY A 118 -19.99 -4.13 -20.11
CA GLY A 118 -19.04 -5.24 -20.32
C GLY A 118 -17.57 -4.85 -20.07
N LYS A 119 -17.15 -3.67 -20.57
CA LYS A 119 -15.77 -3.16 -20.33
C LYS A 119 -15.55 -2.83 -18.86
N PHE A 120 -16.55 -2.27 -18.17
CA PHE A 120 -16.47 -1.95 -16.76
C PHE A 120 -16.40 -3.23 -15.90
N GLN A 121 -17.27 -4.22 -16.16
CA GLN A 121 -17.25 -5.50 -15.45
C GLN A 121 -15.91 -6.24 -15.62
N SER A 122 -15.36 -6.27 -16.84
CA SER A 122 -14.07 -6.92 -17.09
C SER A 122 -12.91 -6.21 -16.37
N ARG A 123 -12.89 -4.88 -16.33
CA ARG A 123 -11.93 -4.10 -15.54
C ARG A 123 -12.11 -4.34 -14.04
N LEU A 124 -13.34 -4.34 -13.55
CA LEU A 124 -13.65 -4.58 -12.14
C LEU A 124 -13.18 -5.98 -11.70
N LYS A 125 -13.36 -7.00 -12.56
CA LYS A 125 -12.85 -8.34 -12.33
C LYS A 125 -11.31 -8.35 -12.24
N LYS A 126 -10.61 -7.71 -13.17
CA LYS A 126 -9.15 -7.60 -13.13
C LYS A 126 -8.65 -6.91 -11.85
N VAL A 127 -9.28 -5.79 -11.48
CA VAL A 127 -8.94 -5.06 -10.25
C VAL A 127 -9.16 -5.94 -9.03
N LYS A 128 -10.26 -6.70 -8.98
CA LYS A 128 -10.51 -7.67 -7.91
C LYS A 128 -9.42 -8.74 -7.85
N ASP A 129 -9.08 -9.34 -8.99
CA ASP A 129 -8.03 -10.37 -9.08
C ASP A 129 -6.66 -9.82 -8.63
N ASP A 130 -6.35 -8.57 -8.96
CA ASP A 130 -5.11 -7.92 -8.55
C ASP A 130 -5.12 -7.56 -7.05
N ILE A 131 -6.25 -7.16 -6.48
CA ILE A 131 -6.42 -6.98 -5.03
C ILE A 131 -6.20 -8.31 -4.30
N ASP A 132 -6.76 -9.41 -4.80
CA ASP A 132 -6.60 -10.73 -4.17
C ASP A 132 -5.14 -11.20 -4.23
N LYS A 133 -4.43 -10.94 -5.34
CA LYS A 133 -2.97 -11.18 -5.41
C LYS A 133 -2.19 -10.33 -4.41
N LEU A 134 -2.54 -9.05 -4.27
CA LEU A 134 -1.85 -8.14 -3.33
C LEU A 134 -2.03 -8.62 -1.89
N LYS A 135 -3.24 -9.05 -1.51
CA LYS A 135 -3.49 -9.65 -0.18
C LYS A 135 -2.61 -10.87 0.08
N HIS A 136 -2.49 -11.76 -0.89
CA HIS A 136 -1.62 -12.93 -0.75
C HIS A 136 -0.12 -12.57 -0.66
N LEU A 137 0.32 -11.50 -1.33
CA LEU A 137 1.68 -11.01 -1.20
C LEU A 137 1.93 -10.37 0.16
N GLU A 138 0.96 -9.63 0.69
CA GLU A 138 1.00 -9.05 2.03
C GLU A 138 1.12 -10.15 3.10
N GLU A 139 0.29 -11.20 3.02
CA GLU A 139 0.37 -12.35 3.93
C GLU A 139 1.75 -13.06 3.89
N LYS A 140 2.36 -13.16 2.71
CA LYS A 140 3.70 -13.74 2.55
C LYS A 140 4.78 -12.83 3.14
N LYS A 141 4.65 -11.51 2.93
CA LYS A 141 5.56 -10.52 3.50
C LYS A 141 5.53 -10.58 5.02
N ASP A 142 4.36 -10.59 5.64
CA ASP A 142 4.22 -10.67 7.10
C ASP A 142 4.87 -11.93 7.69
N LYS A 143 4.76 -13.07 6.98
CA LYS A 143 5.44 -14.31 7.39
C LYS A 143 6.96 -14.19 7.27
N MET A 144 7.46 -13.57 6.19
CA MET A 144 8.89 -13.32 6.01
C MET A 144 9.43 -12.38 7.07
N ASP A 145 8.72 -11.30 7.39
CA ASP A 145 9.13 -10.31 8.39
C ASP A 145 9.30 -10.97 9.77
N LYS A 146 8.36 -11.85 10.17
CA LYS A 146 8.49 -12.66 11.38
C LYS A 146 9.72 -13.58 11.37
N VAL A 147 9.96 -14.29 10.26
CA VAL A 147 11.12 -15.17 10.13
C VAL A 147 12.43 -14.37 10.18
N ILE A 148 12.47 -13.18 9.59
CA ILE A 148 13.64 -12.29 9.63
C ILE A 148 13.88 -11.83 11.08
N GLU A 149 12.83 -11.43 11.78
CA GLU A 149 12.91 -11.00 13.18
C GLU A 149 13.41 -12.13 14.10
N ASP A 150 12.83 -13.33 13.98
CA ASP A 150 13.26 -14.51 14.73
C ASP A 150 14.73 -14.86 14.44
N ASN A 151 15.14 -14.81 13.17
CA ASN A 151 16.52 -15.07 12.78
C ASN A 151 17.48 -14.01 13.34
N ALA A 152 17.11 -12.72 13.29
CA ALA A 152 17.91 -11.65 13.84
C ALA A 152 18.11 -11.83 15.36
N GLN A 153 17.04 -12.15 16.09
CA GLN A 153 17.13 -12.45 17.53
C GLN A 153 18.04 -13.65 17.80
N ASN A 154 17.92 -14.72 17.02
CA ASN A 154 18.80 -15.89 17.14
C ASN A 154 20.28 -15.56 16.88
N TYR A 155 20.58 -14.69 15.92
CA TYR A 155 21.95 -14.24 15.66
C TYR A 155 22.50 -13.36 16.79
N ILE A 156 21.69 -12.45 17.32
CA ILE A 156 22.06 -11.62 18.48
C ILE A 156 22.43 -12.51 19.66
N GLN A 157 21.58 -13.50 20.01
CA GLN A 157 21.87 -14.44 21.09
C GLN A 157 23.16 -15.24 20.86
N LYS A 158 23.43 -15.68 19.62
CA LYS A 158 24.69 -16.36 19.27
C LYS A 158 25.90 -15.43 19.43
N LEU A 159 25.78 -14.16 18.99
CA LEU A 159 26.84 -13.17 19.13
C LEU A 159 27.12 -12.84 20.59
N ASP A 160 26.10 -12.73 21.43
CA ASP A 160 26.25 -12.50 22.87
C ASP A 160 26.98 -13.67 23.55
N LEU A 161 26.65 -14.91 23.16
CA LEU A 161 27.29 -16.11 23.68
C LEU A 161 28.76 -16.19 23.24
N ILE A 162 29.07 -15.85 21.99
CA ILE A 162 30.45 -15.78 21.48
C ILE A 162 31.22 -14.67 22.22
N SER A 163 30.63 -13.48 22.34
CA SER A 163 31.23 -12.32 23.01
C SER A 163 31.54 -12.64 24.47
N SER A 164 30.62 -13.30 25.17
CA SER A 164 30.81 -13.77 26.55
C SER A 164 31.95 -14.79 26.66
N ARG A 165 32.05 -15.74 25.72
CA ARG A 165 33.15 -16.71 25.68
C ARG A 165 34.49 -16.05 25.39
N LEU A 166 34.53 -15.09 24.47
CA LEU A 166 35.72 -14.30 24.15
C LEU A 166 36.18 -13.48 25.35
N ALA A 167 35.25 -12.81 26.05
CA ALA A 167 35.56 -12.05 27.25
C ALA A 167 36.19 -12.93 28.35
N LYS A 168 35.61 -14.11 28.59
CA LYS A 168 36.18 -15.10 29.54
C LYS A 168 37.58 -15.55 29.14
N LYS A 169 37.79 -15.91 27.87
CA LYS A 169 39.13 -16.30 27.36
C LYS A 169 40.13 -15.17 27.49
N ARG A 170 39.74 -13.94 27.13
CA ARG A 170 40.60 -12.75 27.24
C ARG A 170 41.01 -12.50 28.69
N SER A 171 40.06 -12.57 29.62
CA SER A 171 40.34 -12.42 31.06
C SER A 171 41.29 -13.49 31.58
N ALA A 172 41.12 -14.76 31.16
CA ALA A 172 42.03 -15.84 31.53
C ALA A 172 43.45 -15.61 31.02
N VAL A 173 43.59 -15.20 29.76
CA VAL A 173 44.89 -14.86 29.15
C VAL A 173 45.55 -13.68 29.87
N GLU A 174 44.79 -12.63 30.20
CA GLU A 174 45.30 -11.49 30.96
C GLU A 174 45.77 -11.89 32.36
N GLY A 175 45.03 -12.77 33.03
CA GLY A 175 45.42 -13.34 34.32
C GLY A 175 46.73 -14.14 34.23
N PHE A 176 46.90 -14.93 33.16
CA PHE A 176 48.12 -15.68 32.90
C PHE A 176 49.33 -14.76 32.65
N TYR A 177 49.17 -13.70 31.85
CA TYR A 177 50.23 -12.71 31.65
C TYR A 177 50.63 -12.01 32.96
N LYS A 178 49.66 -11.65 33.81
CA LYS A 178 49.94 -11.08 35.13
C LYS A 178 50.72 -12.05 36.02
N HIS A 179 50.39 -13.34 35.97
CA HIS A 179 51.13 -14.36 36.70
C HIS A 179 52.58 -14.46 36.22
N ILE A 180 52.81 -14.60 34.91
CA ILE A 180 54.15 -14.65 34.32
C ILE A 180 54.97 -13.41 34.69
N ALA A 181 54.37 -12.22 34.57
CA ALA A 181 55.06 -10.97 34.91
C ALA A 181 55.54 -10.96 36.36
N LYS A 182 54.70 -11.42 37.30
CA LYS A 182 55.04 -11.53 38.72
C LYS A 182 56.15 -12.57 38.95
N GLU A 183 56.07 -13.73 38.32
CA GLU A 183 57.07 -14.80 38.44
C GLU A 183 58.42 -14.38 37.86
N THR A 184 58.41 -13.62 36.76
CA THR A 184 59.61 -13.05 36.13
C THR A 184 60.26 -12.01 37.06
N ASP A 185 59.48 -11.13 37.68
CA ASP A 185 59.98 -10.15 38.65
C ASP A 185 60.63 -10.81 39.88
N ILE A 186 59.97 -11.86 40.42
CA ILE A 186 60.51 -12.65 41.52
C ILE A 186 61.83 -13.33 41.10
N SER A 187 61.86 -13.97 39.94
CA SER A 187 63.05 -14.66 39.43
C SER A 187 64.20 -13.69 39.20
N LYS A 188 63.91 -12.47 38.72
CA LYS A 188 64.92 -11.43 38.54
C LYS A 188 65.53 -10.99 39.87
N LYS A 189 64.72 -10.81 40.91
CA LYS A 189 65.21 -10.48 42.26
C LYS A 189 66.12 -11.57 42.82
N PHE A 190 65.77 -12.84 42.62
CA PHE A 190 66.64 -13.95 43.02
C PHE A 190 67.97 -13.94 42.26
N LEU A 191 67.96 -13.71 40.95
CA LEU A 191 69.19 -13.58 40.16
C LEU A 191 70.07 -12.40 40.61
N ASP A 192 69.46 -11.26 40.97
CA ASP A 192 70.18 -10.10 41.48
C ASP A 192 70.84 -10.44 42.83
N MET A 193 70.15 -11.16 43.73
CA MET A 193 70.71 -11.64 45.00
C MET A 193 71.87 -12.62 44.79
N ASP A 194 71.70 -13.62 43.91
CA ASP A 194 72.75 -14.59 43.58
C ASP A 194 73.99 -13.88 43.01
N HIS A 195 73.79 -12.82 42.21
CA HIS A 195 74.88 -12.01 41.67
C HIS A 195 75.64 -11.27 42.78
N GLU A 196 74.95 -10.65 43.73
CA GLU A 196 75.56 -10.00 44.89
C GLU A 196 76.36 -10.99 45.75
N GLU A 197 75.82 -12.19 46.01
CA GLU A 197 76.52 -13.25 46.73
C GLU A 197 77.79 -13.71 46.01
N LEU A 198 77.72 -13.91 44.69
CA LEU A 198 78.89 -14.27 43.88
C LEU A 198 79.98 -13.20 43.93
N GLU A 199 79.63 -11.91 43.88
CA GLU A 199 80.61 -10.83 44.00
C GLU A 199 81.23 -10.79 45.40
N MET A 200 80.46 -11.03 46.46
CA MET A 200 81.01 -11.18 47.81
C MET A 200 81.98 -12.36 47.91
N ILE A 201 81.64 -13.53 47.34
CA ILE A 201 82.50 -14.71 47.33
C ILE A 201 83.79 -14.43 46.56
N LYS A 202 83.72 -13.81 45.37
CA LYS A 202 84.91 -13.43 44.59
C LYS A 202 85.82 -12.48 45.36
N ASN A 203 85.25 -11.49 46.05
CA ASN A 203 86.01 -10.55 46.86
C ASN A 203 86.70 -11.25 48.04
N ASN A 204 85.98 -12.15 48.72
CA ASN A 204 86.54 -12.98 49.78
C ASN A 204 87.67 -13.89 49.27
N GLU A 205 87.48 -14.51 48.10
CA GLU A 205 88.50 -15.35 47.45
C GLU A 205 89.76 -14.54 47.11
N ARG A 206 89.60 -13.33 46.53
CA ARG A 206 90.72 -12.42 46.27
C ARG A 206 91.48 -12.07 47.56
N PHE A 207 90.76 -11.68 48.60
CA PHE A 207 91.36 -11.35 49.90
C PHE A 207 92.11 -12.54 50.52
N LEU A 208 91.53 -13.74 50.48
CA LEU A 208 92.18 -14.96 50.96
C LEU A 208 93.43 -15.29 50.15
N ASN A 209 93.37 -15.14 48.81
CA ASN A 209 94.51 -15.35 47.92
C ASN A 209 95.66 -14.35 48.19
N GLU A 210 95.35 -13.08 48.43
CA GLU A 210 96.33 -12.06 48.84
C GLU A 210 96.99 -12.42 50.18
N ARG A 211 96.20 -12.83 51.18
CA ARG A 211 96.72 -13.27 52.48
C ARG A 211 97.59 -14.52 52.35
N LEU A 212 97.17 -15.49 51.54
CA LEU A 212 97.96 -16.70 51.25
C LEU A 212 99.28 -16.34 50.57
N ALA A 213 99.28 -15.42 49.61
CA ALA A 213 100.50 -14.93 48.97
C ALA A 213 101.45 -14.27 49.98
N LYS A 214 100.91 -13.45 50.90
CA LYS A 214 101.70 -12.82 51.98
C LYS A 214 102.24 -13.84 52.98
N ILE A 215 101.47 -14.85 53.35
CA ILE A 215 101.96 -15.95 54.20
C ILE A 215 103.06 -16.73 53.48
N LYS A 216 102.87 -17.06 52.20
CA LYS A 216 103.90 -17.72 51.39
C LYS A 216 105.18 -16.89 51.34
N SER A 217 105.11 -15.58 51.16
CA SER A 217 106.30 -14.72 51.16
C SER A 217 106.98 -14.60 52.52
N LEU A 218 106.21 -14.62 53.62
CA LEU A 218 106.78 -14.69 54.97
C LEU A 218 107.47 -16.03 55.22
N ILE A 219 106.86 -17.14 54.81
CA ILE A 219 107.47 -18.48 54.91
C ILE A 219 108.77 -18.54 54.10
N THR A 220 108.79 -18.04 52.85
CA THR A 220 110.02 -18.04 52.04
C THR A 220 111.09 -17.14 52.64
N ALA A 221 110.74 -15.96 53.16
CA ALA A 221 111.67 -15.06 53.83
C ALA A 221 112.27 -15.70 55.09
N GLU A 222 111.46 -16.36 55.92
CA GLU A 222 111.92 -17.01 57.14
C GLU A 222 112.76 -18.25 56.81
N SER A 223 112.36 -19.02 55.80
CA SER A 223 113.16 -20.14 55.27
C SER A 223 114.54 -19.68 54.78
N ALA A 224 114.62 -18.54 54.09
CA ALA A 224 115.86 -17.96 53.62
C ALA A 224 116.74 -17.41 54.76
N LYS A 225 116.14 -16.85 55.82
CA LYS A 225 116.88 -16.50 57.04
C LYS A 225 117.48 -17.74 57.70
N ILE A 226 116.68 -18.80 57.90
CA ILE A 226 117.15 -20.07 58.49
C ILE A 226 118.33 -20.65 57.69
N ALA A 227 118.26 -20.61 56.35
CA ALA A 227 119.36 -21.05 55.49
C ALA A 227 120.63 -20.21 55.73
N LYS A 228 120.53 -18.87 55.74
CA LYS A 228 121.68 -17.98 56.03
C LYS A 228 122.27 -18.21 57.43
N THR A 229 121.43 -18.46 58.44
CA THR A 229 121.92 -18.73 59.81
C THR A 229 122.66 -20.07 59.88
N LYS A 230 122.17 -21.10 59.17
CA LYS A 230 122.89 -22.38 59.00
C LYS A 230 124.22 -22.17 58.29
N ASP A 231 124.24 -21.43 57.18
CA ASP A 231 125.46 -21.16 56.43
C ASP A 231 126.49 -20.38 57.26
N LYS A 232 126.03 -19.42 58.08
CA LYS A 232 126.88 -18.66 59.00
C LYS A 232 127.43 -19.52 60.13
N ALA A 233 126.61 -20.40 60.72
CA ALA A 233 127.05 -21.36 61.73
C ALA A 233 128.10 -22.34 61.15
N ILE A 234 127.89 -22.83 59.93
CA ILE A 234 128.87 -23.70 59.24
C ILE A 234 130.18 -22.95 58.97
N LEU A 235 130.12 -21.66 58.63
CA LEU A 235 131.30 -20.83 58.42
C LEU A 235 132.07 -20.58 59.72
N GLU A 236 131.37 -20.29 60.82
CA GLU A 236 131.97 -20.14 62.15
C GLU A 236 132.62 -21.46 62.62
N GLU A 237 131.96 -22.61 62.40
CA GLU A 237 132.53 -23.93 62.71
C GLU A 237 133.80 -24.20 61.89
N LYS A 238 133.81 -23.88 60.59
CA LYS A 238 135.00 -24.00 59.72
C LYS A 238 136.13 -23.08 60.18
N LEU A 239 135.82 -21.85 60.58
CA LEU A 239 136.82 -20.90 61.07
C LEU A 239 137.45 -21.41 62.39
N ARG A 240 136.62 -22.01 63.26
CA ARG A 240 137.07 -22.62 64.52
C ARG A 240 137.98 -23.81 64.27
N LEU A 241 137.66 -24.64 63.28
CA LEU A 241 138.51 -25.77 62.86
C LEU A 241 139.85 -25.30 62.27
N GLN A 242 139.86 -24.25 61.45
CA GLN A 242 141.11 -23.66 60.94
C GLN A 242 141.98 -23.05 62.06
N GLN A 243 141.36 -22.42 63.07
CA GLN A 243 142.08 -21.92 64.24
C GLN A 243 142.72 -23.07 65.04
N LEU A 244 142.00 -24.18 65.23
CA LEU A 244 142.52 -25.40 65.85
C LEU A 244 143.70 -26.02 65.07
N GLU A 245 143.61 -26.10 63.73
CA GLU A 245 144.71 -26.56 62.88
C GLU A 245 145.95 -25.66 62.98
N SER A 246 145.76 -24.33 63.03
CA SER A 246 146.87 -23.38 63.20
C SER A 246 147.55 -23.44 64.57
N THR A 247 146.84 -24.00 65.57
CA THR A 247 147.35 -24.17 66.94
C THR A 247 148.16 -25.48 67.08
N TYR A 248 147.80 -26.50 66.30
CA TYR A 248 148.49 -27.80 66.27
C TYR A 248 149.79 -27.80 65.44
N LEU A 249 150.01 -26.82 64.57
CA LEU A 249 151.25 -26.67 63.77
C LEU A 249 152.36 -25.84 64.46
N LYS A 250 152.17 -25.47 65.74
CA LYS A 250 153.15 -24.72 66.56
C LYS A 250 153.71 -25.52 67.75
N LEU A 251 153.50 -26.84 67.78
CA LEU A 251 154.05 -27.81 68.74
C LEU A 251 154.88 -28.84 67.98
#